data_AF-A0A7M7HIX0-F1
#
_entry.id   AF-A0A7M7HIX0-F1
#
_cell.length_a   1.000
_cell.length_b   1.000
_cell.length_c   1.000
_cell.angle_alpha   90.00
_cell.angle_beta   90.00
_cell.angle_gamma   90.00
#
_symmetry.space_group_name_H-M   'P 1'
#
loop_
_entity.id
_entity.type
_entity.pdbx_description
1 polymer ?
#
loop_
_entity_poly.entity_id
_entity_poly.type
_entity_poly.pdbx_seq_one_letter_code
_entity_poly.pdbx_strand_id
1 'polypeptide(L)'
;MGSSGDESTPLIPICEATRKGVNVVVCSCSRPDNVEGIMLLINANMADVVKTVRFQALPYNIRDMDAFNFSGIDVLLLCHSIENRRFSLTNVTDALYDGFLPKARMYLGKSKVGVIAHDFPDDALLSDEMASKMEIFRGTQERTFANSSLVLIGGQLTRTPVGLTNDQINKIKWFFHEASSPTIGECLRVCLHSCFTCCC
;
A
#
# COMPACT_ATOMS: atom_id res chain seq x y z
N MET A 1 -28.79 32.94 -44.54
CA MET A 1 -27.38 32.53 -44.76
C MET A 1 -26.58 33.10 -43.60
N GLY A 2 -26.04 32.35 -42.64
CA GLY A 2 -25.90 30.90 -42.53
C GLY A 2 -25.75 30.42 -41.07
N SER A 3 -25.94 29.10 -40.95
CA SER A 3 -25.56 28.12 -39.92
C SER A 3 -24.39 28.52 -39.00
N SER A 4 -24.49 28.42 -37.67
CA SER A 4 -24.56 27.22 -36.80
C SER A 4 -23.28 26.38 -36.81
N GLY A 5 -22.60 26.34 -35.67
CA GLY A 5 -21.43 25.49 -35.39
C GLY A 5 -21.13 25.51 -33.90
N ASP A 6 -22.07 25.00 -33.11
CA ASP A 6 -21.91 24.79 -31.67
C ASP A 6 -21.23 23.42 -31.49
N GLU A 7 -19.89 23.42 -31.37
CA GLU A 7 -19.08 22.22 -31.19
C GLU A 7 -19.16 21.77 -29.72
N SER A 8 -20.30 21.15 -29.38
CA SER A 8 -20.48 20.46 -28.11
C SER A 8 -19.68 19.16 -28.12
N THR A 9 -18.52 19.20 -27.46
CA THR A 9 -17.72 18.01 -27.17
C THR A 9 -18.55 17.08 -26.27
N PRO A 10 -18.78 15.80 -26.63
CA PRO A 10 -19.52 14.91 -25.78
C PRO A 10 -18.69 14.60 -24.53
N LEU A 11 -19.14 15.12 -23.38
CA LEU A 11 -18.69 14.69 -22.06
C LEU A 11 -19.04 13.21 -21.93
N ILE A 12 -18.04 12.35 -22.07
CA ILE A 12 -18.18 10.92 -21.78
C ILE A 12 -18.65 10.84 -20.31
N PRO A 13 -19.80 10.22 -20.02
CA PRO A 13 -20.17 9.97 -18.64
C PRO A 13 -19.10 9.04 -18.09
N ILE A 14 -18.29 9.53 -17.15
CA ILE A 14 -17.45 8.67 -16.33
C ILE A 14 -18.45 7.82 -15.57
N CYS A 15 -18.72 6.63 -16.10
CA CYS A 15 -19.49 5.61 -15.41
C CYS A 15 -18.87 5.53 -14.03
N GLU A 16 -19.65 5.84 -13.00
CA GLU A 16 -19.25 5.77 -11.61
C GLU A 16 -19.03 4.29 -11.31
N ALA A 17 -17.88 3.78 -11.76
CA ALA A 17 -17.42 2.44 -11.51
C ALA A 17 -17.34 2.37 -10.00
N THR A 18 -18.30 1.66 -9.39
CA THR A 18 -18.40 1.48 -7.95
C THR A 18 -17.03 1.01 -7.48
N ARG A 19 -16.31 1.88 -6.77
CA ARG A 19 -14.95 1.57 -6.30
C ARG A 19 -15.04 0.33 -5.44
N LYS A 20 -14.47 -0.76 -5.93
CA LYS A 20 -14.48 -2.04 -5.23
C LYS A 20 -13.61 -1.88 -3.98
N GLY A 21 -14.18 -2.12 -2.80
CA GLY A 21 -13.40 -2.12 -1.56
C GLY A 21 -12.26 -3.14 -1.64
N VAL A 22 -11.08 -2.76 -1.14
CA VAL A 22 -9.86 -3.57 -1.24
C VAL A 22 -9.71 -4.52 -0.06
N ASN A 23 -9.19 -5.72 -0.32
CA ASN A 23 -8.77 -6.67 0.71
C ASN A 23 -7.29 -6.41 1.04
N VAL A 24 -7.05 -5.86 2.23
CA VAL A 24 -5.71 -5.50 2.73
C VAL A 24 -5.13 -6.65 3.56
N VAL A 25 -3.90 -7.03 3.26
CA VAL A 25 -3.09 -7.90 4.12
C VAL A 25 -1.99 -7.07 4.77
N VAL A 26 -1.96 -7.10 6.09
CA VAL A 26 -0.87 -6.54 6.89
C VAL A 26 0.12 -7.67 7.20
N CYS A 27 1.34 -7.52 6.71
CA CYS A 27 2.42 -8.48 6.88
C CYS A 27 3.41 -7.99 7.93
N SER A 28 3.86 -8.86 8.81
CA SER A 28 5.00 -8.57 9.69
C SER A 28 5.82 -9.82 9.96
N CYS A 29 7.10 -9.63 10.27
CA CYS A 29 7.99 -10.68 10.75
C CYS A 29 7.90 -10.91 12.27
N SER A 30 7.03 -10.15 12.92
CA SER A 30 6.69 -10.24 14.33
C SER A 30 5.30 -10.82 14.52
N ARG A 31 4.85 -10.90 15.77
CA ARG A 31 3.51 -11.37 16.16
C ARG A 31 2.42 -10.34 15.76
N PRO A 32 1.15 -10.75 15.62
CA PRO A 32 0.06 -9.85 15.23
C PRO A 32 -0.14 -8.66 16.18
N ASP A 33 0.13 -8.86 17.47
CA ASP A 33 0.11 -7.82 18.51
C ASP A 33 1.06 -6.63 18.22
N ASN A 34 2.08 -6.81 17.38
CA ASN A 34 2.99 -5.73 16.98
C ASN A 34 2.36 -4.72 16.01
N VAL A 35 1.28 -5.12 15.34
CA VAL A 35 0.61 -4.34 14.29
C VAL A 35 -0.89 -4.22 14.54
N GLU A 36 -1.36 -4.62 15.72
CA GLU A 36 -2.78 -4.61 16.06
C GLU A 36 -3.38 -3.20 16.00
N GLY A 37 -2.67 -2.21 16.55
CA GLY A 37 -3.08 -0.81 16.51
C GLY A 37 -3.29 -0.28 15.10
N ILE A 38 -2.40 -0.60 14.14
CA ILE A 38 -2.58 -0.17 12.75
C ILE A 38 -3.74 -0.89 12.06
N MET A 39 -3.96 -2.18 12.35
CA MET A 39 -5.11 -2.91 11.83
C MET A 39 -6.44 -2.34 12.35
N LEU A 40 -6.51 -2.01 13.64
CA LEU A 40 -7.66 -1.35 14.25
C LEU A 40 -7.91 0.03 13.63
N LEU A 41 -6.85 0.81 13.42
CA LEU A 41 -6.95 2.12 12.77
C LEU A 41 -7.53 2.01 11.35
N ILE A 42 -7.03 1.06 10.54
CA ILE A 42 -7.52 0.88 9.17
C ILE A 42 -9.00 0.48 9.18
N ASN A 43 -9.39 -0.48 10.02
CA ASN A 43 -10.78 -0.92 10.13
C ASN A 43 -11.72 0.20 10.60
N ALA A 44 -11.28 1.05 11.53
CA ALA A 44 -12.10 2.13 12.08
C ALA A 44 -12.23 3.33 11.12
N ASN A 45 -11.15 3.69 10.42
CA ASN A 45 -11.04 4.98 9.74
C ASN A 45 -11.04 4.91 8.20
N MET A 46 -11.03 3.70 7.62
CA MET A 46 -10.90 3.51 6.17
C MET A 46 -11.94 2.53 5.60
N ALA A 47 -13.08 2.37 6.27
CA ALA A 47 -14.18 1.50 5.86
C ALA A 47 -14.84 1.90 4.52
N ASP A 48 -14.62 3.14 4.07
CA ASP A 48 -15.05 3.64 2.77
C ASP A 48 -14.26 3.05 1.58
N VAL A 49 -13.09 2.46 1.84
CA VAL A 49 -12.22 1.90 0.80
C VAL A 49 -11.70 0.50 1.12
N VAL A 50 -11.60 0.13 2.40
CA VAL A 50 -11.12 -1.19 2.83
C VAL A 50 -12.29 -2.10 3.18
N LYS A 51 -12.36 -3.24 2.49
CA LYS A 51 -13.39 -4.25 2.76
C LYS A 51 -13.00 -5.18 3.90
N THR A 52 -11.75 -5.64 3.90
CA THR A 52 -11.22 -6.54 4.93
C THR A 52 -9.77 -6.20 5.23
N VAL A 53 -9.39 -6.27 6.50
CA VAL A 53 -7.99 -6.26 6.94
C VAL A 53 -7.69 -7.57 7.62
N ARG A 54 -6.65 -8.27 7.20
CA ARG A 54 -6.16 -9.48 7.88
C ARG A 54 -4.65 -9.41 8.11
N PHE A 55 -4.22 -10.05 9.18
CA PHE A 55 -2.80 -10.24 9.46
C PHE A 55 -2.27 -11.48 8.73
N GLN A 56 -1.03 -11.42 8.24
CA GLN A 56 -0.30 -12.59 7.81
C GLN A 56 1.16 -12.50 8.26
N ALA A 57 1.58 -13.45 9.11
CA ALA A 57 2.97 -13.55 9.54
C ALA A 57 3.85 -13.89 8.34
N LEU A 58 5.00 -13.22 8.24
CA LEU A 58 6.02 -13.57 7.26
C LEU A 58 6.91 -14.67 7.80
N PRO A 59 7.20 -15.70 6.98
CA PRO A 59 8.11 -16.76 7.36
C PRO A 59 9.51 -16.25 7.69
N TYR A 60 10.23 -16.96 8.55
CA TYR A 60 11.57 -16.55 8.98
C TYR A 60 12.65 -16.82 7.91
N ASN A 61 12.47 -17.87 7.10
CA ASN A 61 13.44 -18.25 6.07
C ASN A 61 12.94 -17.92 4.65
N ILE A 62 13.87 -17.72 3.72
CA ILE A 62 13.60 -17.33 2.32
C ILE A 62 12.77 -18.40 1.60
N ARG A 63 13.06 -19.69 1.85
CA ARG A 63 12.39 -20.82 1.19
C ARG A 63 10.88 -20.82 1.46
N ASP A 64 10.48 -20.47 2.66
CA ASP A 64 9.08 -20.40 3.05
C ASP A 64 8.42 -19.10 2.57
N MET A 65 9.18 -18.01 2.41
CA MET A 65 8.67 -16.78 1.76
C MET A 65 8.25 -17.05 0.32
N ASP A 66 8.89 -18.00 -0.36
CA ASP A 66 8.48 -18.39 -1.70
C ASP A 66 7.10 -19.07 -1.76
N ALA A 67 6.66 -19.68 -0.66
CA ALA A 67 5.33 -20.27 -0.57
C ALA A 67 4.23 -19.26 -0.22
N PHE A 68 4.55 -17.97 -0.07
CA PHE A 68 3.55 -16.97 0.27
C PHE A 68 2.46 -16.86 -0.81
N ASN A 69 1.21 -17.05 -0.40
CA ASN A 69 0.07 -17.01 -1.29
C ASN A 69 -0.49 -15.58 -1.43
N PHE A 70 -0.37 -15.01 -2.64
CA PHE A 70 -0.90 -13.69 -2.98
C PHE A 70 -2.36 -13.70 -3.46
N SER A 71 -3.02 -14.87 -3.56
CA SER A 71 -4.39 -14.97 -4.06
C SER A 71 -5.37 -14.23 -3.14
N GLY A 72 -6.27 -13.43 -3.73
CA GLY A 72 -7.30 -12.70 -2.97
C GLY A 72 -6.76 -11.53 -2.14
N ILE A 73 -5.52 -11.11 -2.39
CA ILE A 73 -4.93 -9.89 -1.83
C ILE A 73 -5.04 -8.80 -2.88
N ASP A 74 -5.68 -7.69 -2.53
CA ASP A 74 -5.68 -6.50 -3.38
C ASP A 74 -4.52 -5.58 -3.00
N VAL A 75 -4.23 -5.44 -1.70
CA VAL A 75 -3.18 -4.57 -1.19
C VAL A 75 -2.36 -5.29 -0.12
N LEU A 76 -1.04 -5.11 -0.18
CA LEU A 76 -0.11 -5.60 0.83
C LEU A 76 0.56 -4.42 1.55
N LEU A 77 0.50 -4.44 2.88
CA LEU A 77 1.18 -3.50 3.75
C LEU A 77 2.18 -4.24 4.64
N LEU A 78 3.48 -4.08 4.37
CA LEU A 78 4.55 -4.68 5.15
C LEU A 78 4.94 -3.76 6.32
N CYS A 79 4.74 -4.22 7.54
CA CYS A 79 5.17 -3.56 8.76
C CYS A 79 6.44 -4.20 9.31
N HIS A 80 7.50 -3.41 9.40
CA HIS A 80 8.81 -3.84 9.88
C HIS A 80 9.24 -3.06 11.12
N SER A 81 9.29 -3.74 12.26
CA SER A 81 9.80 -3.18 13.53
C SER A 81 11.31 -3.02 13.47
N ILE A 82 11.81 -1.84 13.83
CA ILE A 82 13.25 -1.58 13.91
C ILE A 82 13.88 -2.12 15.21
N GLU A 83 13.07 -2.25 16.27
CA GLU A 83 13.49 -2.72 17.60
C GLU A 83 13.61 -4.25 17.65
N ASN A 84 12.64 -4.98 17.08
CA ASN A 84 12.58 -6.44 17.20
C ASN A 84 13.59 -7.19 16.34
N ARG A 85 14.28 -6.53 15.40
CA ARG A 85 15.34 -7.13 14.58
C ARG A 85 16.39 -6.11 14.14
N ARG A 86 17.07 -5.47 15.12
CA ARG A 86 18.21 -4.53 14.93
C ARG A 86 18.24 -4.00 13.51
N PHE A 87 17.45 -2.97 13.23
CA PHE A 87 17.44 -2.27 11.95
C PHE A 87 18.87 -2.04 11.53
N SER A 88 19.35 -2.88 10.63
CA SER A 88 20.60 -2.55 10.00
C SER A 88 20.19 -1.49 9.00
N LEU A 89 20.50 -0.25 9.38
CA LEU A 89 20.45 0.93 8.54
C LEU A 89 21.28 0.75 7.27
N THR A 90 22.10 -0.29 7.19
CA THR A 90 22.77 -0.76 6.00
C THR A 90 21.87 -1.70 5.21
N ASN A 91 22.09 -1.79 3.91
CA ASN A 91 21.48 -2.78 3.02
C ASN A 91 21.95 -4.18 3.47
N VAL A 92 21.44 -4.69 4.59
CA VAL A 92 21.71 -6.04 5.03
C VAL A 92 20.94 -6.91 4.08
N THR A 93 21.69 -7.46 3.14
CA THR A 93 21.35 -8.62 2.34
C THR A 93 20.88 -9.73 3.27
N ASP A 94 19.61 -9.69 3.64
CA ASP A 94 18.91 -10.81 4.26
C ASP A 94 17.40 -10.75 3.99
N ALA A 95 17.02 -11.61 3.05
CA ALA A 95 15.73 -12.26 2.83
C ALA A 95 14.51 -11.42 2.41
N LEU A 96 14.08 -10.44 3.21
CA LEU A 96 12.74 -9.85 3.05
C LEU A 96 12.66 -8.82 1.94
N TYR A 97 13.53 -7.81 2.00
CA TYR A 97 13.58 -6.74 1.00
C TYR A 97 14.12 -7.24 -0.35
N ASP A 98 14.87 -8.34 -0.33
CA ASP A 98 15.56 -8.91 -1.47
C ASP A 98 14.74 -9.96 -2.22
N GLY A 99 13.91 -10.75 -1.53
CA GLY A 99 13.07 -11.78 -2.14
C GLY A 99 11.58 -11.42 -2.13
N PHE A 100 11.05 -11.07 -0.96
CA PHE A 100 9.61 -10.94 -0.76
C PHE A 100 9.02 -9.72 -1.48
N LEU A 101 9.64 -8.53 -1.37
CA LEU A 101 9.11 -7.32 -2.01
C LEU A 101 9.10 -7.38 -3.55
N PRO A 102 10.16 -7.84 -4.24
CA PRO A 102 10.10 -8.06 -5.68
C PRO A 102 8.99 -9.02 -6.09
N LYS A 103 8.77 -10.09 -5.32
CA LYS A 103 7.68 -11.04 -5.56
C LYS A 103 6.31 -10.40 -5.37
N ALA A 104 6.10 -9.68 -4.26
CA ALA A 104 4.87 -8.95 -3.99
C ALA A 104 4.55 -7.96 -5.11
N ARG A 105 5.56 -7.19 -5.57
CA ARG A 105 5.42 -6.30 -6.73
C ARG A 105 5.04 -7.06 -8.00
N MET A 106 5.63 -8.23 -8.25
CA MET A 106 5.33 -9.01 -9.45
C MET A 106 3.87 -9.49 -9.48
N TYR A 107 3.33 -9.93 -8.34
CA TYR A 107 1.95 -10.43 -8.26
C TYR A 107 0.89 -9.33 -8.13
N LEU A 108 1.17 -8.27 -7.36
CA LEU A 108 0.18 -7.23 -7.01
C LEU A 108 0.37 -5.93 -7.81
N GLY A 109 1.57 -5.68 -8.33
CA GLY A 109 1.98 -4.40 -8.88
C GLY A 109 2.55 -3.46 -7.81
N LYS A 110 3.50 -2.60 -8.20
CA LYS A 110 4.16 -1.65 -7.28
C LYS A 110 3.16 -0.74 -6.56
N SER A 111 2.11 -0.30 -7.26
CA SER A 111 1.08 0.59 -6.72
C SER A 111 0.25 0.00 -5.57
N LYS A 112 0.34 -1.32 -5.33
CA LYS A 112 -0.43 -2.05 -4.32
C LYS A 112 0.44 -2.63 -3.20
N VAL A 113 1.72 -2.26 -3.17
CA VAL A 113 2.67 -2.68 -2.14
C VAL A 113 3.11 -1.46 -1.35
N GLY A 114 2.87 -1.49 -0.04
CA GLY A 114 3.27 -0.46 0.92
C GLY A 114 4.18 -1.02 2.00
N VAL A 115 5.05 -0.17 2.55
CA VAL A 115 5.99 -0.51 3.63
C VAL A 115 5.93 0.54 4.73
N ILE A 116 5.86 0.10 5.98
CA ILE A 116 5.98 0.93 7.18
C ILE A 116 7.11 0.36 8.03
N ALA A 117 8.23 1.10 8.11
CA ALA A 117 9.24 0.84 9.13
C ALA A 117 8.78 1.53 10.42
N HIS A 118 8.71 0.80 11.53
CA HIS A 118 8.09 1.29 12.76
C HIS A 118 8.92 1.02 14.02
N ASP A 119 8.47 1.54 15.16
CA ASP A 119 9.19 1.59 16.44
C ASP A 119 10.38 2.55 16.45
N PHE A 120 10.31 3.62 15.65
CA PHE A 120 11.19 4.75 15.84
C PHE A 120 10.83 5.47 17.16
N PRO A 121 11.83 5.92 17.94
CA PRO A 121 11.57 6.63 19.19
C PRO A 121 10.89 7.98 18.92
N ASP A 122 10.17 8.52 19.91
CA ASP A 122 9.31 9.70 19.71
C ASP A 122 10.07 10.96 19.28
N ASP A 123 11.33 11.10 19.72
CA ASP A 123 12.25 12.16 19.29
C ASP A 123 12.56 12.08 17.78
N ALA A 124 12.72 10.86 17.26
CA ALA A 124 12.92 10.59 15.84
C ALA A 124 11.70 10.90 14.96
N LEU A 125 10.54 11.16 15.56
CA LEU A 125 9.30 11.53 14.86
C LEU A 125 9.11 13.05 14.77
N LEU A 126 10.04 13.85 15.29
CA LEU A 126 10.11 15.28 15.03
C LEU A 126 10.40 15.52 13.53
N SER A 127 9.79 16.56 12.94
CA SER A 127 9.78 16.76 11.48
C SER A 127 11.16 16.68 10.81
N ASP A 128 12.16 17.32 11.42
CA ASP A 128 13.49 17.46 10.83
C ASP A 128 14.32 16.17 10.97
N GLU A 129 14.16 15.47 12.10
CA GLU A 129 14.77 14.16 12.31
C GLU A 129 14.12 13.08 11.45
N MET A 130 12.80 13.13 11.31
CA MET A 130 12.02 12.23 10.49
C MET A 130 12.40 12.37 9.00
N ALA A 131 12.56 13.60 8.51
CA ALA A 131 13.02 13.86 7.15
C ALA A 131 14.43 13.28 6.92
N SER A 132 15.34 13.51 7.87
CA SER A 132 16.70 12.99 7.82
C SER A 132 16.74 11.45 7.82
N LYS A 133 15.92 10.80 8.66
CA LYS A 133 15.81 9.34 8.71
C LYS A 133 15.18 8.77 7.45
N MET A 134 14.19 9.44 6.88
CA MET A 134 13.59 9.04 5.60
C MET A 134 14.61 9.14 4.46
N GLU A 135 15.46 10.17 4.45
CA GLU A 135 16.52 10.30 3.44
C GLU A 135 17.57 9.20 3.59
N ILE A 136 18.01 8.90 4.82
CA ILE A 136 18.92 7.78 5.07
C ILE A 136 18.26 6.47 4.62
N PHE A 137 17.00 6.23 5.00
CA PHE A 137 16.27 5.02 4.61
C PHE A 137 16.18 4.89 3.09
N ARG A 138 15.93 5.99 2.38
CA ARG A 138 15.95 6.03 0.91
C ARG A 138 17.32 5.68 0.34
N GLY A 139 18.38 6.25 0.90
CA GLY A 139 19.76 6.01 0.46
C GLY A 139 20.25 4.59 0.74
N THR A 140 19.72 3.92 1.76
CA THR A 140 20.21 2.60 2.18
C THR A 140 19.31 1.43 1.79
N GLN A 141 18.04 1.69 1.45
CA GLN A 141 17.02 0.66 1.19
C GLN A 141 16.35 0.87 -0.18
N GLU A 142 17.16 1.13 -1.21
CA GLU A 142 16.71 1.39 -2.59
C GLU A 142 15.69 0.35 -3.09
N ARG A 143 15.89 -0.94 -2.76
CA ARG A 143 14.99 -2.03 -3.16
C ARG A 143 13.58 -1.88 -2.60
N THR A 144 13.45 -1.33 -1.40
CA THR A 144 12.14 -1.03 -0.80
C THR A 144 11.39 -0.04 -1.68
N PHE A 145 12.01 1.08 -2.01
CA PHE A 145 11.42 2.14 -2.85
C PHE A 145 11.23 1.72 -4.31
N ALA A 146 12.05 0.80 -4.81
CA ALA A 146 11.89 0.22 -6.14
C ALA A 146 10.63 -0.68 -6.23
N ASN A 147 10.28 -1.35 -5.13
CA ASN A 147 9.23 -2.38 -5.11
C ASN A 147 7.92 -1.98 -4.40
N SER A 148 7.86 -0.80 -3.78
CA SER A 148 6.67 -0.28 -3.12
C SER A 148 6.34 1.14 -3.57
N SER A 149 5.06 1.50 -3.60
CA SER A 149 4.62 2.87 -3.91
C SER A 149 4.43 3.72 -2.66
N LEU A 150 4.14 3.09 -1.52
CA LEU A 150 4.04 3.74 -0.22
C LEU A 150 5.19 3.27 0.67
N VAL A 151 5.98 4.20 1.18
CA VAL A 151 7.02 3.94 2.19
C VAL A 151 6.91 4.98 3.30
N LEU A 152 6.75 4.51 4.53
CA LEU A 152 6.61 5.34 5.72
C LEU A 152 7.59 4.89 6.82
N ILE A 153 7.97 5.83 7.68
CA ILE A 153 8.63 5.56 8.96
C ILE A 153 7.72 6.04 10.09
N GLY A 154 7.62 5.34 11.21
CA GLY A 154 6.72 5.70 12.31
C GLY A 154 7.13 5.14 13.66
N GLY A 155 6.40 5.53 14.71
CA GLY A 155 6.55 4.99 16.06
C GLY A 155 5.82 3.66 16.25
N GLN A 156 5.33 3.40 17.45
CA GLN A 156 4.69 2.12 17.78
C GLN A 156 3.38 1.90 17.01
N LEU A 157 3.18 0.69 16.49
CA LEU A 157 1.94 0.27 15.81
C LEU A 157 1.08 -0.70 16.62
N THR A 158 1.51 -1.03 17.85
CA THR A 158 0.89 -2.07 18.69
C THR A 158 -0.47 -1.68 19.23
N ARG A 159 -0.69 -0.40 19.53
CA ARG A 159 -1.90 0.13 20.17
C ARG A 159 -2.37 1.41 19.51
N THR A 160 -3.60 1.80 19.78
CA THR A 160 -4.17 3.10 19.39
C THR A 160 -4.00 4.12 20.53
N PRO A 161 -3.63 5.38 20.23
CA PRO A 161 -3.22 5.89 18.93
C PRO A 161 -1.88 5.28 18.48
N VAL A 162 -1.75 5.00 17.18
CA VAL A 162 -0.49 4.54 16.60
C VAL A 162 0.47 5.73 16.46
N GLY A 163 1.77 5.46 16.46
CA GLY A 163 2.83 6.44 16.24
C GLY A 163 2.95 6.90 14.78
N LEU A 164 1.84 7.29 14.14
CA LEU A 164 1.82 7.88 12.80
C LEU A 164 1.17 9.24 12.85
N THR A 165 1.68 10.19 12.06
CA THR A 165 1.05 11.51 11.93
C THR A 165 -0.24 11.42 11.10
N ASN A 166 -1.11 12.44 11.24
CA ASN A 166 -2.33 12.53 10.43
C ASN A 166 -2.02 12.52 8.92
N ASP A 167 -0.93 13.16 8.50
CA ASP A 167 -0.51 13.15 7.09
C ASP A 167 -0.12 11.76 6.60
N GLN A 168 0.52 10.95 7.45
CA GLN A 168 0.85 9.57 7.12
C GLN A 168 -0.39 8.69 7.06
N ILE A 169 -1.32 8.87 7.98
CA ILE A 169 -2.62 8.18 7.96
C ILE A 169 -3.38 8.53 6.66
N ASN A 170 -3.38 9.80 6.26
CA ASN A 170 -3.98 10.25 5.00
C ASN A 170 -3.26 9.64 3.78
N LYS A 171 -1.93 9.50 3.80
CA LYS A 171 -1.17 8.80 2.76
C LYS A 171 -1.54 7.31 2.66
N ILE A 172 -1.76 6.63 3.79
CA ILE A 172 -2.24 5.23 3.80
C ILE A 172 -3.64 5.14 3.18
N LYS A 173 -4.55 6.03 3.57
CA LYS A 173 -5.90 6.07 3.01
C LYS A 173 -5.88 6.32 1.51
N TRP A 174 -5.10 7.30 1.06
CA TRP A 174 -4.90 7.59 -0.37
C TRP A 174 -4.35 6.38 -1.13
N PHE A 175 -3.34 5.71 -0.57
CA PHE A 175 -2.76 4.50 -1.14
C PHE A 175 -3.81 3.39 -1.36
N PHE A 176 -4.75 3.20 -0.43
CA PHE A 176 -5.85 2.25 -0.63
C PHE A 176 -6.85 2.70 -1.70
N HIS A 177 -7.14 4.00 -1.83
CA HIS A 177 -7.98 4.51 -2.91
C HIS A 177 -7.36 4.31 -4.28
N GLU A 178 -6.07 4.59 -4.41
CA GLU A 178 -5.32 4.35 -5.65
C GLU A 178 -5.36 2.86 -6.01
N ALA A 179 -5.18 1.98 -5.04
CA ALA A 179 -5.25 0.53 -5.26
C ALA A 179 -6.66 0.01 -5.58
N SER A 180 -7.71 0.73 -5.16
CA SER A 180 -9.12 0.42 -5.47
C SER A 180 -9.53 0.82 -6.89
N SER A 181 -8.71 1.63 -7.57
CA SER A 181 -9.01 2.12 -8.91
C SER A 181 -8.84 1.02 -9.96
N PRO A 182 -9.77 0.89 -10.92
CA PRO A 182 -9.68 -0.12 -11.96
C PRO A 182 -8.40 0.04 -12.77
N THR A 183 -7.74 -1.07 -13.08
CA THR A 183 -6.58 -1.06 -13.96
C THR A 183 -6.98 -0.63 -15.37
N ILE A 184 -6.04 -0.09 -16.16
CA ILE A 184 -6.27 0.29 -17.56
C ILE A 184 -6.90 -0.86 -18.36
N GLY A 185 -6.51 -2.11 -18.09
CA GLY A 185 -7.10 -3.30 -18.73
C GLY A 185 -8.55 -3.58 -18.34
N GLU A 186 -8.94 -3.28 -17.10
CA GLU A 186 -10.32 -3.38 -16.63
C GLU A 186 -11.18 -2.23 -17.20
N CYS A 187 -10.64 -1.01 -17.25
CA CYS A 187 -11.27 0.12 -17.93
C CYS A 187 -11.53 -0.19 -19.41
N LEU A 188 -10.54 -0.74 -20.12
CA LEU A 188 -10.68 -1.12 -21.53
C LEU A 188 -11.75 -2.21 -21.73
N ARG A 189 -11.84 -3.20 -20.83
CA ARG A 189 -12.90 -4.22 -20.87
C ARG A 189 -14.30 -3.63 -20.69
N VAL A 190 -14.47 -2.70 -19.74
CA VAL A 190 -15.75 -2.01 -19.53
C VAL A 190 -16.12 -1.19 -20.76
N CYS A 191 -15.18 -0.40 -21.30
CA CYS A 191 -15.41 0.38 -22.52
C CYS A 191 -15.79 -0.49 -23.73
N LEU A 192 -15.11 -1.63 -23.93
CA LEU A 192 -15.42 -2.55 -25.02
C LEU A 192 -16.80 -3.19 -24.85
N HIS A 193 -17.18 -3.58 -23.62
CA HIS A 193 -18.48 -4.19 -23.37
C HIS A 193 -19.65 -3.21 -23.56
N SER A 194 -19.46 -1.94 -23.21
CA SER A 194 -20.46 -0.88 -23.43
C SER A 194 -20.64 -0.50 -24.91
N CYS A 195 -19.58 -0.60 -25.72
CA CYS A 195 -19.68 -0.37 -27.16
C CYS A 195 -20.47 -1.48 -27.89
N PHE A 196 -20.43 -2.74 -27.43
CA PHE A 196 -21.18 -3.83 -28.08
C PHE A 196 -22.68 -3.79 -27.78
N THR A 197 -23.11 -3.24 -26.63
CA THR A 197 -24.54 -3.16 -26.28
C THR A 197 -25.27 -1.95 -26.88
N CYS A 198 -24.57 -1.00 -27.50
CA CYS A 198 -25.18 0.15 -28.19
C CYS A 198 -25.33 -0.05 -29.72
N CYS A 199 -24.92 -1.20 -30.26
CA CYS A 199 -24.97 -1.49 -31.70
C CYS A 199 -25.95 -2.61 -32.08
N CYS A 200 -26.89 -2.98 -31.22
CA CYS A 200 -27.99 -3.91 -31.53
C CYS A 200 -29.35 -3.21 -31.40
#